data_AF-A0A1C0TRL1-F1
#
_entry.id   AF-A0A1C0TRL1-F1
#
_cell.length_a   1.000
_cell.length_b   1.000
_cell.length_c   1.000
_cell.angle_alpha   90.00
_cell.angle_beta   90.00
_cell.angle_gamma   90.00
#
_symmetry.space_group_name_H-M   'P 1'
#
loop_
_entity.id
_entity.type
_entity.pdbx_description
1 polymer ?
#
loop_
_entity_poly.entity_id
_entity_poly.type
_entity_poly.pdbx_seq_one_letter_code
_entity_poly.pdbx_strand_id
1 'polypeptide(L)'
;MWLFITIFFSTDGLTSESQHLALINGHWHCVQNIKESEISIKITSKYSYNASEYTYIYDAVSKYKYLDKLDIGSINVRIKGSFTYKESKMKYTTAQIQTNIISNPLGGISTDMIKDLEQAFREDTTEYHTTLITDTEWETVDPTNNEKTRCFRQPSKLEV
;
A
#
# COMPACT_ATOMS: atom_id res chain seq x y z
N MET A 1 -37.60 -45.72 0.09
CA MET A 1 -37.54 -44.26 0.20
C MET A 1 -36.09 -43.88 0.43
N TRP A 2 -35.37 -43.50 -0.63
CA TRP A 2 -33.95 -43.13 -0.56
C TRP A 2 -33.85 -41.61 -0.45
N LEU A 3 -33.30 -41.13 0.67
CA LEU A 3 -33.08 -39.70 0.92
C LEU A 3 -31.76 -39.31 0.27
N PHE A 4 -31.81 -38.61 -0.86
CA PHE A 4 -30.63 -37.95 -1.44
C PHE A 4 -30.37 -36.66 -0.65
N ILE A 5 -29.29 -36.65 0.13
CA ILE A 5 -28.75 -35.44 0.75
C ILE A 5 -27.86 -34.76 -0.29
N THR A 6 -28.38 -33.70 -0.92
CA THR A 6 -27.59 -32.83 -1.79
C THR A 6 -26.85 -31.83 -0.91
N ILE A 7 -25.55 -32.06 -0.70
CA ILE A 7 -24.66 -31.10 -0.06
C ILE A 7 -24.36 -30.01 -1.10
N PHE A 8 -24.99 -28.84 -0.94
CA PHE A 8 -24.60 -27.63 -1.67
C PHE A 8 -23.31 -27.09 -1.03
N PHE A 9 -22.19 -27.29 -1.70
CA PHE A 9 -20.96 -26.55 -1.39
C PHE A 9 -21.09 -25.16 -2.02
N SER A 10 -21.24 -24.13 -1.18
CA SER A 10 -21.30 -22.73 -1.61
C SER A 10 -19.95 -22.30 -2.19
N THR A 11 -19.88 -22.13 -3.51
CA THR A 11 -18.67 -21.71 -4.25
C THR A 11 -18.47 -20.18 -4.27
N ASP A 12 -19.31 -19.43 -3.57
CA ASP A 12 -19.43 -17.97 -3.73
C ASP A 12 -18.20 -17.17 -3.22
N GLY A 13 -17.31 -17.78 -2.44
CA GLY A 13 -16.12 -17.10 -1.92
C GLY A 13 -14.96 -16.99 -2.92
N LEU A 14 -14.75 -17.99 -3.78
CA LEU A 14 -13.57 -18.10 -4.65
C LEU A 14 -13.63 -17.18 -5.88
N THR A 15 -14.84 -16.90 -6.37
CA THR A 15 -15.06 -16.02 -7.54
C THR A 15 -14.78 -14.56 -7.20
N SER A 16 -15.14 -14.12 -5.99
CA SER A 16 -14.88 -12.75 -5.52
C SER A 16 -13.39 -12.48 -5.32
N GLU A 17 -12.64 -13.40 -4.72
CA GLU A 17 -11.21 -13.23 -4.48
C GLU A 17 -10.39 -13.19 -5.78
N SER A 18 -10.69 -14.09 -6.73
CA SER A 18 -9.99 -14.11 -8.03
C SER A 18 -10.27 -12.84 -8.85
N GLN A 19 -11.50 -12.31 -8.80
CA GLN A 19 -11.85 -11.02 -9.39
C GLN A 19 -11.08 -9.86 -8.73
N HIS A 20 -11.02 -9.83 -7.39
CA HIS A 20 -10.25 -8.81 -6.68
C HIS A 20 -8.76 -8.89 -7.02
N LEU A 21 -8.16 -10.09 -7.08
CA LEU A 21 -6.76 -10.27 -7.47
C LEU A 21 -6.49 -9.76 -8.89
N ALA A 22 -7.41 -9.99 -9.83
CA ALA A 22 -7.31 -9.44 -11.18
C ALA A 22 -7.34 -7.90 -11.18
N LEU A 23 -8.19 -7.31 -10.34
CA LEU A 23 -8.26 -5.86 -10.16
C LEU A 23 -7.04 -5.29 -9.43
N ILE A 24 -6.44 -6.00 -8.48
CA ILE A 24 -5.23 -5.58 -7.76
C ILE A 24 -4.03 -5.52 -8.71
N ASN A 25 -3.93 -6.47 -9.64
CA ASN A 25 -2.80 -6.61 -10.55
C ASN A 25 -2.57 -5.34 -11.40
N GLY A 26 -1.31 -4.85 -11.44
CA GLY A 26 -0.93 -3.67 -12.20
C GLY A 26 -0.32 -2.55 -11.36
N HIS A 27 -0.44 -1.32 -11.83
CA HIS A 27 0.22 -0.14 -11.25
C HIS A 27 -0.78 0.80 -10.60
N TRP A 28 -0.49 1.19 -9.36
CA TRP A 28 -1.34 2.04 -8.54
C TRP A 28 -0.57 3.24 -8.03
N HIS A 29 -1.20 4.40 -8.08
CA HIS A 29 -0.65 5.65 -7.57
C HIS A 29 -1.45 6.12 -6.36
N CYS A 30 -0.78 6.29 -5.22
CA CYS A 30 -1.43 6.69 -3.99
C CYS A 30 -0.81 7.99 -3.48
N VAL A 31 -1.65 8.83 -2.89
CA VAL A 31 -1.23 10.08 -2.28
C VAL A 31 -1.81 10.15 -0.88
N GLN A 32 -0.95 10.34 0.11
CA GLN A 32 -1.33 10.54 1.50
C GLN A 32 -0.76 11.86 1.98
N ASN A 33 -1.55 12.58 2.78
CA ASN A 33 -1.11 13.79 3.47
C ASN A 33 -1.33 13.57 4.95
N ILE A 34 -0.24 13.44 5.69
CA ILE A 34 -0.24 13.23 7.13
C ILE A 34 0.13 14.56 7.79
N LYS A 35 -0.58 14.93 8.85
CA LYS A 35 -0.28 16.12 9.63
C LYS A 35 -0.19 15.75 11.11
N GLU A 36 1.01 15.87 11.65
CA GLU A 36 1.31 15.58 13.04
C GLU A 36 1.90 16.82 13.70
N SER A 37 1.14 17.42 14.62
CA SER A 37 1.52 18.68 15.27
C SER A 37 1.87 19.77 14.23
N GLU A 38 3.13 20.20 14.20
CA GLU A 38 3.64 21.24 13.33
C GLU A 38 4.32 20.67 12.07
N ILE A 39 4.37 19.35 11.91
CA ILE A 39 4.98 18.67 10.77
C ILE A 39 3.88 18.19 9.82
N SER A 40 4.04 18.49 8.54
CA SER A 40 3.26 17.88 7.47
C SER A 40 4.14 16.99 6.60
N ILE A 41 3.60 15.82 6.26
CA ILE A 41 4.25 14.83 5.43
C ILE A 41 3.35 14.58 4.22
N LYS A 42 3.87 14.89 3.04
CA LYS A 42 3.22 14.50 1.79
C LYS A 42 3.93 13.26 1.25
N ILE A 43 3.21 12.15 1.21
CA ILE A 43 3.69 10.88 0.66
C ILE A 43 3.06 10.71 -0.72
N THR A 44 3.90 10.48 -1.71
CA THR A 44 3.48 10.14 -3.07
C THR A 44 4.09 8.81 -3.42
N SER A 45 3.26 7.78 -3.58
CA SER A 45 3.69 6.41 -3.78
C SER A 45 3.19 5.81 -5.08
N LYS A 46 3.94 4.83 -5.56
CA LYS A 46 3.61 3.97 -6.69
C LYS A 46 3.77 2.53 -6.26
N TYR A 47 2.70 1.75 -6.39
CA TYR A 47 2.75 0.32 -6.24
C TYR A 47 2.70 -0.36 -7.60
N SER A 48 3.39 -1.49 -7.72
CA SER A 48 3.31 -2.40 -8.85
C SER A 48 3.08 -3.80 -8.30
N TYR A 49 1.94 -4.41 -8.61
CA TYR A 49 1.56 -5.74 -8.14
C TYR A 49 1.59 -6.74 -9.29
N ASN A 50 2.15 -7.92 -9.01
CA ASN A 50 1.97 -9.11 -9.82
C ASN A 50 1.13 -10.11 -9.00
N ALA A 51 -0.16 -10.20 -9.32
CA ALA A 51 -1.08 -11.06 -8.57
C ALA A 51 -0.88 -12.56 -8.85
N SER A 52 -0.26 -12.93 -9.97
CA SER A 52 0.04 -14.34 -10.28
C SER A 52 1.20 -14.88 -9.43
N GLU A 53 2.14 -14.01 -9.06
CA GLU A 53 3.31 -14.35 -8.24
C GLU A 53 3.16 -13.89 -6.79
N TYR A 54 2.08 -13.18 -6.46
CA TYR A 54 1.86 -12.57 -5.14
C TYR A 54 3.02 -11.66 -4.72
N THR A 55 3.59 -10.90 -5.65
CA THR A 55 4.69 -9.98 -5.42
C THR A 55 4.29 -8.53 -5.61
N TYR A 56 4.98 -7.63 -4.91
CA TYR A 56 4.79 -6.20 -5.06
C TYR A 56 6.10 -5.42 -5.02
N ILE A 57 6.08 -4.26 -5.67
CA ILE A 57 7.08 -3.21 -5.55
C ILE A 57 6.37 -1.94 -5.11
N TYR A 58 6.87 -1.30 -4.07
CA TYR A 58 6.44 0.00 -3.59
C TYR A 58 7.58 0.99 -3.76
N ASP A 59 7.30 2.16 -4.33
CA ASP A 59 8.24 3.27 -4.48
C ASP A 59 7.56 4.55 -4.05
N ALA A 60 8.06 5.18 -2.99
CA ALA A 60 7.46 6.37 -2.42
C ALA A 60 8.47 7.48 -2.19
N VAL A 61 8.00 8.70 -2.35
CA VAL A 61 8.70 9.91 -1.96
C VAL A 61 7.90 10.60 -0.87
N SER A 62 8.52 10.76 0.30
CA SER A 62 7.96 11.49 1.44
C SER A 62 8.64 12.83 1.56
N LYS A 63 7.85 13.92 1.59
CA LYS A 63 8.33 15.29 1.75
C LYS A 63 7.84 15.85 3.08
N TYR A 64 8.78 16.34 3.90
CA TYR A 64 8.54 16.83 5.25
C TYR A 64 8.61 18.35 5.27
N LYS A 65 7.58 19.00 5.80
CA LYS A 65 7.51 20.44 6.01
C LYS A 65 7.20 20.77 7.46
N TYR A 66 7.83 21.82 7.99
CA TYR A 66 7.47 22.43 9.26
C TYR A 66 6.52 23.62 9.02
N LEU A 67 5.40 23.63 9.74
CA LEU A 67 4.30 24.59 9.64
C LEU A 67 3.85 24.87 8.18
N ASP A 68 3.88 23.83 7.34
CA ASP A 68 3.56 23.88 5.91
C ASP A 68 4.43 24.87 5.09
N LYS A 69 5.49 25.42 5.67
CA LYS A 69 6.29 26.52 5.11
C LYS A 69 7.73 26.13 4.85
N LEU A 70 8.38 25.51 5.82
CA LEU A 70 9.82 25.26 5.80
C LEU A 70 10.10 23.81 5.42
N ASP A 71 10.84 23.58 4.35
CA ASP A 71 11.23 22.24 3.91
C ASP A 71 12.26 21.65 4.88
N ILE A 72 11.87 20.61 5.61
CA ILE A 72 12.75 19.87 6.54
C ILE A 72 13.64 18.92 5.75
N GLY A 73 13.02 18.21 4.80
CA GLY A 73 13.71 17.27 3.93
C GLY A 73 12.78 16.36 3.16
N SER A 74 13.37 15.41 2.44
CA SER A 74 12.65 14.39 1.70
C SER A 74 13.46 13.11 1.59
N ILE A 75 12.73 11.99 1.58
CA ILE A 75 13.31 10.64 1.44
C ILE A 75 12.60 9.90 0.30
N ASN A 76 13.31 8.98 -0.31
CA ASN A 76 12.74 7.95 -1.17
C ASN A 76 12.82 6.61 -0.44
N VAL A 77 11.72 5.89 -0.41
CA VAL A 77 11.64 4.52 0.11
C VAL A 77 11.23 3.62 -1.03
N ARG A 78 12.01 2.56 -1.26
CA ARG A 78 11.68 1.51 -2.21
C ARG A 78 11.62 0.17 -1.50
N ILE A 79 10.48 -0.50 -1.59
CA ILE A 79 10.24 -1.81 -0.98
C ILE A 79 9.94 -2.83 -2.08
N LYS A 80 10.46 -4.04 -1.90
CA LYS A 80 10.03 -5.22 -2.65
C LYS A 80 9.64 -6.31 -1.66
N GLY A 81 8.58 -7.03 -1.99
CA GLY A 81 8.10 -8.08 -1.12
C GLY A 81 7.05 -8.95 -1.78
N SER A 82 6.41 -9.75 -0.94
CA SER A 82 5.25 -10.55 -1.30
C SER A 82 4.02 -10.06 -0.53
N PHE A 83 2.85 -10.51 -0.96
CA PHE A 83 1.61 -10.25 -0.25
C PHE A 83 0.74 -11.51 -0.22
N THR A 84 -0.19 -11.57 0.72
CA THR A 84 -1.29 -12.53 0.69
C THR A 84 -2.61 -11.78 0.62
N TYR A 85 -3.57 -12.35 -0.10
CA TYR A 85 -4.90 -11.79 -0.20
C TYR A 85 -5.95 -12.85 0.09
N LYS A 86 -6.81 -12.61 1.09
CA LYS A 86 -7.90 -13.52 1.47
C LYS A 86 -9.02 -12.73 2.13
N GLU A 87 -10.27 -13.04 1.82
CA GLU A 87 -11.46 -12.42 2.44
C GLU A 87 -11.40 -10.88 2.42
N SER A 88 -10.96 -10.32 1.29
CA SER A 88 -10.72 -8.87 1.11
C SER A 88 -9.67 -8.25 2.04
N LYS A 89 -8.79 -9.06 2.64
CA LYS A 89 -7.67 -8.60 3.47
C LYS A 89 -6.35 -8.83 2.76
N MET A 90 -5.52 -7.80 2.78
CA MET A 90 -4.19 -7.78 2.21
C MET A 90 -3.16 -7.74 3.34
N LYS A 91 -2.21 -8.67 3.32
CA LYS A 91 -1.07 -8.67 4.24
C LYS A 91 0.22 -8.65 3.45
N TYR A 92 1.12 -7.74 3.82
CA TYR A 92 2.41 -7.58 3.14
C TYR A 92 3.50 -8.36 3.88
N THR A 93 4.52 -8.77 3.15
CA THR A 93 5.77 -9.30 3.69
C THR A 93 6.94 -8.63 2.98
N THR A 94 7.68 -7.84 3.72
CA THR A 94 8.83 -7.07 3.21
C THR A 94 10.05 -7.98 3.07
N ALA A 95 10.58 -8.11 1.85
CA ALA A 95 11.81 -8.85 1.59
C ALA A 95 13.03 -7.92 1.50
N GLN A 96 12.87 -6.81 0.80
CA GLN A 96 13.91 -5.80 0.59
C GLN A 96 13.34 -4.41 0.83
N ILE A 97 14.14 -3.57 1.47
CA ILE A 97 13.87 -2.14 1.65
C ILE A 97 15.14 -1.37 1.36
N GLN A 98 14.99 -0.26 0.65
CA GLN A 98 16.04 0.70 0.40
C GLN A 98 15.49 2.09 0.67
N THR A 99 16.14 2.82 1.58
CA THR A 99 15.80 4.20 1.87
C THR A 99 16.96 5.12 1.50
N ASN A 100 16.65 6.19 0.77
CA ASN A 100 17.64 7.20 0.37
C ASN A 100 17.15 8.58 0.82
N ILE A 101 18.02 9.36 1.45
CA ILE A 101 17.76 10.78 1.72
C ILE A 101 17.93 11.54 0.40
N ILE A 102 16.87 12.18 -0.08
CA ILE A 102 16.90 13.02 -1.29
C ILE A 102 17.39 14.42 -0.94
N SER A 103 16.86 14.99 0.16
CA SER A 103 17.22 16.33 0.64
C SER A 103 17.12 16.41 2.15
N ASN A 104 18.07 17.05 2.81
CA ASN A 104 18.03 17.25 4.28
C ASN A 104 18.69 18.58 4.68
N PRO A 105 18.16 19.72 4.19
CA PRO A 105 18.82 21.03 4.35
C PRO A 105 18.97 21.47 5.81
N LEU A 106 18.11 21.00 6.70
CA LEU A 106 18.09 21.38 8.12
C LEU A 106 18.63 20.28 9.05
N GLY A 107 19.09 19.15 8.50
CA GLY A 107 19.52 18.01 9.30
C GLY A 107 18.38 17.32 10.09
N GLY A 108 17.12 17.60 9.76
CA GLY A 108 15.96 17.06 10.48
C GLY A 108 15.67 15.58 10.21
N ILE A 109 16.24 15.00 9.14
CA ILE A 109 16.17 13.56 8.87
C ILE A 109 17.46 12.92 9.38
N SER A 110 17.36 12.14 10.45
CA SER A 110 18.50 11.43 11.04
C SER A 110 18.60 10.00 10.51
N THR A 111 19.78 9.40 10.61
CA THR A 111 19.97 7.98 10.26
C THR A 111 19.13 7.05 11.12
N ASP A 112 18.91 7.38 12.40
CA ASP A 112 18.10 6.54 13.28
C ASP A 112 16.61 6.60 12.91
N MET A 113 16.10 7.77 12.51
CA MET A 113 14.76 7.89 11.93
C MET A 113 14.60 6.99 10.68
N ILE A 114 15.63 6.89 9.83
CA ILE A 114 15.59 5.99 8.67
C ILE A 114 15.55 4.52 9.12
N LYS A 115 16.35 4.13 10.10
CA LYS A 115 16.34 2.75 10.63
C LYS A 115 14.99 2.39 11.24
N ASP A 116 14.42 3.29 12.03
CA ASP A 116 13.11 3.10 12.68
C ASP A 116 12.01 2.93 11.63
N LEU A 117 12.03 3.73 10.57
CA LEU A 117 11.13 3.59 9.43
C LEU A 117 11.30 2.23 8.73
N GLU A 118 12.54 1.83 8.47
CA GLU A 118 12.81 0.53 7.83
C GLU A 118 12.39 -0.65 8.68
N GLN A 119 12.59 -0.55 10.01
CA GLN A 119 12.14 -1.55 10.97
C GLN A 119 10.62 -1.63 11.00
N ALA A 120 9.91 -0.50 11.03
CA ALA A 120 8.45 -0.47 10.99
C ALA A 120 7.90 -1.21 9.75
N PHE A 121 8.51 -1.04 8.57
CA PHE A 121 8.10 -1.79 7.37
C PHE A 121 8.41 -3.29 7.41
N ARG A 122 9.43 -3.72 8.17
CA ARG A 122 9.79 -5.14 8.32
C ARG A 122 8.89 -5.84 9.33
N GLU A 123 8.47 -5.12 10.35
CA GLU A 123 7.65 -5.62 11.45
C GLU A 123 6.15 -5.41 11.23
N ASP A 124 5.75 -4.70 10.17
CA ASP A 124 4.34 -4.54 9.82
C ASP A 124 3.70 -5.90 9.53
N THR A 125 2.72 -6.24 10.36
CA THR A 125 1.92 -7.47 10.26
C THR A 125 0.45 -7.17 9.98
N THR A 126 0.12 -5.91 9.70
CA THR A 126 -1.24 -5.40 9.54
C THR A 126 -1.93 -6.07 8.35
N GLU A 127 -3.19 -6.48 8.59
CA GLU A 127 -4.08 -6.99 7.56
C GLU A 127 -4.99 -5.86 7.06
N TYR A 128 -4.54 -5.14 6.03
CA TYR A 128 -5.28 -4.03 5.46
C TYR A 128 -6.55 -4.54 4.77
N HIS A 129 -7.69 -3.94 5.09
CA HIS A 129 -8.98 -4.36 4.53
C HIS A 129 -9.31 -3.56 3.27
N THR A 130 -9.54 -4.24 2.15
CA THR A 130 -10.05 -3.62 0.92
C THR A 130 -11.53 -3.33 1.07
N THR A 131 -11.91 -2.05 1.05
CA THR A 131 -13.32 -1.60 1.17
C THR A 131 -13.95 -1.29 -0.18
N LEU A 132 -13.14 -0.98 -1.19
CA LEU A 132 -13.56 -0.72 -2.57
C LEU A 132 -12.42 -1.10 -3.50
N ILE A 133 -12.72 -1.82 -4.57
CA ILE A 133 -11.78 -1.97 -5.69
C ILE A 133 -12.51 -2.01 -7.02
N THR A 134 -12.01 -1.25 -7.98
CA THR A 134 -12.51 -1.12 -9.35
C THR A 134 -11.33 -1.09 -10.32
N ASP A 135 -11.58 -0.97 -11.61
CA ASP A 135 -10.52 -0.82 -12.61
C ASP A 135 -9.71 0.47 -12.47
N THR A 136 -10.21 1.49 -11.77
CA THR A 136 -9.56 2.81 -11.68
C THR A 136 -9.20 3.25 -10.27
N GLU A 137 -9.90 2.72 -9.26
CA GLU A 137 -9.78 3.14 -7.86
C GLU A 137 -9.72 1.93 -6.93
N TRP A 138 -8.85 2.02 -5.92
CA TRP A 138 -8.72 1.06 -4.84
C TRP A 138 -8.62 1.78 -3.50
N GLU A 139 -9.51 1.43 -2.57
CA GLU A 139 -9.49 1.89 -1.18
C GLU A 139 -9.16 0.72 -0.25
N THR A 140 -8.19 0.95 0.64
CA THR A 140 -7.90 0.08 1.78
C THR A 140 -8.03 0.83 3.09
N VAL A 141 -8.31 0.09 4.16
CA VAL A 141 -8.40 0.59 5.53
C VAL A 141 -7.43 -0.17 6.41
N ASP A 142 -6.64 0.56 7.20
CA ASP A 142 -5.88 0.00 8.30
C ASP A 142 -6.83 -0.24 9.50
N PRO A 143 -7.04 -1.50 9.93
CA PRO A 143 -7.97 -1.81 11.01
C PRO A 143 -7.51 -1.32 12.39
N THR A 144 -6.24 -0.94 12.56
CA THR A 144 -5.69 -0.51 13.86
C THR A 144 -6.08 0.93 14.20
N ASN A 145 -6.20 1.79 13.19
CA ASN A 145 -6.42 3.22 13.34
C ASN A 145 -7.57 3.77 12.45
N ASN A 146 -8.18 2.92 11.62
CA ASN A 146 -9.21 3.26 10.62
C ASN A 146 -8.76 4.25 9.54
N GLU A 147 -7.44 4.43 9.35
CA GLU A 147 -6.91 5.28 8.29
C GLU A 147 -7.21 4.66 6.91
N LYS A 148 -7.61 5.51 5.97
CA LYS A 148 -7.94 5.11 4.60
C LYS A 148 -6.80 5.44 3.65
N THR A 149 -6.40 4.48 2.84
CA THR A 149 -5.51 4.71 1.70
C THR A 149 -6.30 4.59 0.41
N ARG A 150 -6.25 5.63 -0.43
CA ARG A 150 -6.82 5.62 -1.77
C ARG A 150 -5.74 5.66 -2.82
N CYS A 151 -5.87 4.74 -3.77
CA CYS A 151 -4.97 4.58 -4.88
C CYS A 151 -5.76 4.64 -6.19
N PHE A 152 -5.16 5.24 -7.20
CA PHE A 152 -5.72 5.37 -8.52
C PHE A 152 -4.81 4.70 -9.52
N ARG A 153 -5.36 3.97 -10.48
CA ARG A 153 -4.57 3.53 -11.62
C ARG A 153 -4.12 4.78 -12.36
N GLN A 154 -2.83 4.85 -12.73
CA GLN A 154 -2.44 5.86 -13.70
C GLN A 154 -3.25 5.59 -14.97
N PRO A 155 -3.92 6.61 -15.56
CA PRO A 155 -4.56 6.40 -16.85
C PRO A 155 -3.47 5.88 -17.80
N SER A 156 -3.74 4.78 -18.50
CA SER A 156 -2.93 4.42 -19.66
C SER A 156 -2.85 5.71 -20.48
N LYS A 157 -1.64 6.23 -20.69
CA LYS A 157 -1.50 7.33 -21.64
C LYS A 157 -2.17 6.80 -22.90
N LEU A 158 -3.28 7.44 -23.29
CA LEU A 158 -3.89 7.24 -24.60
C LEU A 158 -2.72 7.30 -25.57
N GLU A 159 -2.42 6.15 -26.19
CA GLU A 159 -1.57 6.12 -27.37
C GLU A 159 -2.29 7.03 -28.37
N VAL A 160 -1.73 8.23 -28.55
CA VAL A 160 -2.09 9.15 -29.64
C VAL A 160 -1.24 8.76 -30.84
#